data_AF-A0A7W8JED7-F1
#
_entry.id   AF-A0A7W8JED7-F1
#
_cell.length_a   1.000
_cell.length_b   1.000
_cell.length_c   1.000
_cell.angle_alpha   90.00
_cell.angle_beta   90.00
_cell.angle_gamma   90.00
#
_symmetry.space_group_name_H-M   'P 1'
#
loop_
_entity.id
_entity.type
_entity.pdbx_description
1 polymer ?
#
loop_
_entity_poly.entity_id
_entity_poly.type
_entity_poly.pdbx_seq_one_letter_code
_entity_poly.pdbx_strand_id
1 'polypeptide(L)' 'MHFPIAPLHERDIAQVQQLERQLRQQTGEDIILIAYKKERTRGERS' A
#
# COMPACT_ATOMS: atom_id res chain seq x y z
N MET A 1 2.59 -1.72 17.29
CA MET A 1 1.73 -0.86 16.45
C MET A 1 0.91 -1.77 15.55
N HIS A 2 -0.41 -1.72 15.61
CA HIS A 2 -1.29 -2.46 14.69
C HIS A 2 -1.70 -1.49 13.58
N PHE A 3 -1.17 -1.70 12.38
CA PHE A 3 -1.61 -0.94 11.21
C PHE A 3 -2.81 -1.66 10.59
N PRO A 4 -3.89 -0.95 10.26
CA PRO A 4 -4.99 -1.54 9.52
C PRO A 4 -4.47 -1.94 8.13
N ILE A 5 -4.45 -3.25 7.85
CA ILE A 5 -4.06 -3.79 6.55
C ILE A 5 -5.35 -4.02 5.75
N ALA A 6 -5.64 -3.11 4.81
CA ALA A 6 -6.72 -3.29 3.86
C ALA A 6 -6.23 -4.09 2.63
N PRO A 7 -6.99 -5.07 2.13
CA PRO A 7 -6.69 -5.72 0.87
C PRO A 7 -6.88 -4.70 -0.27
N LEU A 8 -5.78 -4.31 -0.92
CA LEU A 8 -5.81 -3.41 -2.08
C LEU A 8 -5.95 -4.22 -3.36
N HIS A 9 -6.99 -3.96 -4.13
CA HIS A 9 -7.12 -4.41 -5.52
C HIS A 9 -6.43 -3.40 -6.45
N GLU A 10 -6.22 -3.78 -7.71
CA GLU A 10 -5.53 -2.91 -8.70
C GLU A 10 -6.14 -1.51 -8.82
N ARG A 11 -7.48 -1.42 -8.71
CA ARG A 11 -8.21 -0.13 -8.71
C ARG A 11 -7.86 0.73 -7.50
N ASP A 12 -7.74 0.11 -6.33
CA ASP A 12 -7.40 0.80 -5.08
C ASP A 12 -5.95 1.30 -5.14
N ILE A 13 -5.04 0.52 -5.74
CA ILE A 13 -3.64 0.92 -5.97
C ILE A 13 -3.58 2.17 -6.85
N ALA A 14 -4.32 2.20 -7.96
CA ALA A 14 -4.35 3.35 -8.86
C ALA A 14 -4.85 4.62 -8.16
N GLN A 15 -5.87 4.49 -7.29
CA GLN A 15 -6.39 5.62 -6.51
C GLN A 15 -5.37 6.12 -5.48
N VAL A 16 -4.69 5.21 -4.77
CA VAL A 16 -3.65 5.56 -3.80
C VAL A 16 -2.48 6.28 -4.49
N GLN A 17 -2.08 5.83 -5.69
CA GLN A 17 -1.05 6.52 -6.48
C GLN A 17 -1.50 7.92 -6.93
N GLN A 18 -2.78 8.11 -7.24
CA GLN A 18 -3.28 9.44 -7.58
C GLN A 18 -3.23 10.38 -6.38
N LEU A 19 -3.65 9.90 -5.20
CA LEU A 19 -3.59 10.65 -3.95
C LEU A 19 -2.15 11.05 -3.60
N GLU A 20 -1.21 10.11 -3.73
CA GLU A 20 0.22 10.35 -3.52
C GLU A 20 0.72 11.51 -4.41
N ARG A 21 0.43 11.48 -5.71
CA ARG A 21 0.84 12.55 -6.64
C ARG A 21 0.28 13.91 -6.24
N GLN A 22 -0.99 13.96 -5.82
CA GLN A 22 -1.62 15.21 -5.38
C GLN A 22 -0.96 15.75 -4.11
N LEU A 23 -0.69 14.89 -3.14
CA LEU A 23 -0.05 15.29 -1.89
C LEU A 23 1.39 15.77 -2.11
N ARG A 24 2.14 15.09 -3.00
CA ARG A 24 3.50 15.53 -3.38
C ARG A 24 3.49 16.93 -4.00
N GLN A 25 2.53 17.21 -4.88
CA GLN A 25 2.38 18.53 -5.48
C GLN A 25 2.00 19.61 -4.47
N GLN A 26 1.18 19.27 -3.47
CA GLN A 26 0.72 20.22 -2.45
C GLN A 26 1.77 20.52 -1.39
N THR A 27 2.54 19.51 -0.98
CA THR A 27 3.48 19.61 0.14
C THR A 27 4.90 19.90 -0.29
N GLY A 28 5.27 19.53 -1.53
CA GLY A 28 6.67 19.56 -1.98
C GLY A 28 7.54 18.47 -1.34
N GLU A 29 6.93 17.55 -0.59
CA GLU A 29 7.61 16.49 0.16
C GLU A 29 7.60 15.17 -0.63
N ASP A 30 8.64 14.35 -0.44
CA ASP A 30 8.69 13.01 -1.01
C ASP A 30 7.84 12.03 -0.18
N ILE A 31 6.87 11.38 -0.84
CA ILE A 31 5.94 10.44 -0.21
C ILE A 31 6.28 9.02 -0.65
N ILE A 32 6.49 8.13 0.33
CA ILE A 32 6.81 6.71 0.10
C ILE A 32 5.57 5.86 0.44
N LEU A 33 5.13 5.07 -0.53
CA LEU A 33 4.06 4.09 -0.35
C LEU A 33 4.67 2.69 -0.15
N ILE A 34 4.31 2.03 0.95
CA ILE A 34 4.76 0.67 1.26
C ILE A 34 3.56 -0.27 1.17
N ALA A 35 3.59 -1.21 0.21
CA ALA A 35 2.58 -2.25 0.07
C ALA A 35 3.17 -3.62 0.47
N TYR A 36 2.42 -4.37 1.28
CA TYR A 36 2.79 -5.71 1.71
C TYR A 36 1.93 -6.73 0.98
N LYS A 37 2.55 -7.62 0.22
CA LYS A 37 1.88 -8.85 -0.23
C LYS A 37 2.02 -9.85 0.91
N LYS A 38 0.90 -10.30 1.50
CA LYS A 38 0.92 -11.50 2.34
C LYS A 38 1.26 -12.66 1.42
N GLU A 39 2.53 -13.05 1.35
CA GLU A 39 2.88 -14.37 0.87
C GLU A 39 2.14 -15.35 1.77
N ARG A 40 1.28 -16.20 1.18
CA ARG A 40 0.82 -17.37 1.90
C ARG A 40 2.09 -18.15 2.20
N THR A 41 2.48 -18.21 3.47
CA THR A 41 3.50 -19.13 3.94
C THR A 41 3.09 -20.52 3.47
N ARG A 42 3.67 -20.98 2.36
CA ARG A 42 3.62 -22.39 1.96
C ARG A 42 4.54 -23.11 2.92
N GLY A 43 4.05 -23.38 4.12
CA GLY A 43 4.90 -23.79 5.21
C GLY A 43 4.18 -24.00 6.54
N GLU A 44 2.98 -24.58 6.54
CA GLU A 44 2.53 -25.38 7.68
C GLU A 44 2.20 -26.78 7.14
N ARG A 45 3.06 -27.73 7.52
CA ARG A 45 2.89 -29.16 7.31
C ARG A 45 1.64 -29.64 8.02
N SER A 46 0.86 -30.51 7.38
CA SER A 46 0.31 -31.75 7.95
C SER A 46 -0.16 -32.64 6.81
#